data_AF-A0AA42TDN2-F1
#
_entry.id   AF-A0AA42TDN2-F1
#
_cell.length_a   1.000
_cell.length_b   1.000
_cell.length_c   1.000
_cell.angle_alpha   90.00
_cell.angle_beta   90.00
_cell.angle_gamma   90.00
#
_symmetry.space_group_name_H-M   'P 1'
#
loop_
_entity.id
_entity.type
_entity.pdbx_description
1 polymer ?
#
loop_
_entity_poly.entity_id
_entity_poly.type
_entity_poly.pdbx_seq_one_letter_code
_entity_poly.pdbx_strand_id
1 'polypeptide(L)'
;MNNNEIERYNPSQRTNHWIVAILFVLAALSGLALFHPALFGLSGLFGGGTWTRILHPFIGVAMFVFFLWLAIRFAGYNRIEARDRQWLRQINDVVHNREEKLPEVGRYNAGQKVLFWVLILSMLVLLLSGIVIWREYFSSFFGIVSLRWASLLHAAAAFVLIVSIIVHIYAAIWIKGSMGSMLYGTVSRAWARKHHPAWYREINQRK
;
A
#
# COMPACT_ATOMS: atom_id res chain seq x y z
N MET A 1 -29.46 -0.56 -5.74
CA MET A 1 -28.43 0.44 -5.38
C MET A 1 -29.13 1.73 -5.00
N ASN A 2 -28.80 2.32 -3.86
CA ASN A 2 -29.37 3.62 -3.47
C ASN A 2 -28.91 4.68 -4.50
N ASN A 3 -29.80 5.54 -5.00
CA ASN A 3 -29.46 6.49 -6.09
C ASN A 3 -28.31 7.47 -5.75
N ASN A 4 -27.97 7.55 -4.46
CA ASN A 4 -26.94 8.43 -3.90
C ASN A 4 -25.53 7.83 -3.83
N GLU A 5 -25.35 6.56 -4.20
CA GLU A 5 -24.04 5.90 -4.18
C GLU A 5 -23.50 5.62 -5.58
N ILE A 6 -22.17 5.55 -5.69
CA ILE A 6 -21.44 5.14 -6.89
C ILE A 6 -20.44 4.06 -6.53
N GLU A 7 -20.27 3.09 -7.42
CA GLU A 7 -19.26 2.05 -7.26
C GLU A 7 -17.86 2.64 -7.49
N ARG A 8 -17.02 2.55 -6.47
CA ARG A 8 -15.61 2.93 -6.51
C ARG A 8 -14.71 1.72 -6.73
N TYR A 9 -15.02 0.58 -6.13
CA TYR A 9 -14.26 -0.66 -6.27
C TYR A 9 -15.15 -1.90 -6.36
N ASN A 10 -14.87 -2.72 -7.37
CA ASN A 10 -15.58 -3.97 -7.58
C ASN A 10 -15.16 -5.04 -6.55
N PRO A 11 -15.95 -6.10 -6.34
CA PRO A 11 -15.65 -7.14 -5.34
C PRO A 11 -14.26 -7.77 -5.52
N SER A 12 -13.84 -8.07 -6.75
CA SER A 12 -12.53 -8.67 -7.03
C SER A 12 -11.36 -7.77 -6.60
N GLN A 13 -11.46 -6.46 -6.82
CA GLN A 13 -10.46 -5.48 -6.38
C GLN A 13 -10.37 -5.42 -4.85
N ARG A 14 -11.51 -5.42 -4.17
CA ARG A 14 -11.57 -5.37 -2.69
C ARG A 14 -11.01 -6.64 -2.07
N THR A 15 -11.40 -7.80 -2.57
CA THR A 15 -10.88 -9.09 -2.08
C THR A 15 -9.37 -9.15 -2.22
N ASN A 16 -8.82 -8.77 -3.38
CA ASN A 16 -7.37 -8.76 -3.58
C ASN A 16 -6.66 -7.81 -2.60
N HIS A 17 -7.22 -6.62 -2.37
CA HIS A 17 -6.68 -5.70 -1.38
C HIS A 17 -6.66 -6.29 0.03
N TRP A 18 -7.76 -6.90 0.48
CA TRP A 18 -7.82 -7.50 1.83
C TRP A 18 -6.87 -8.69 1.99
N ILE A 19 -6.66 -9.49 0.94
CA ILE A 19 -5.62 -10.52 0.94
C ILE A 19 -4.23 -9.90 1.14
N VAL A 20 -3.90 -8.86 0.38
CA VAL A 20 -2.62 -8.13 0.53
C VAL A 20 -2.49 -7.52 1.93
N ALA A 21 -3.56 -6.92 2.46
CA ALA A 21 -3.55 -6.30 3.78
C ALA A 21 -3.27 -7.32 4.90
N ILE A 22 -3.92 -8.50 4.85
CA ILE A 22 -3.69 -9.58 5.81
C ILE A 22 -2.25 -10.09 5.69
N LEU A 23 -1.78 -10.38 4.48
CA LEU A 23 -0.41 -10.85 4.24
C LEU A 23 0.63 -9.82 4.70
N PHE A 24 0.37 -8.53 4.49
CA PHE A 24 1.20 -7.45 4.99
C PHE A 24 1.27 -7.43 6.52
N VAL A 25 0.15 -7.56 7.22
CA VAL A 25 0.14 -7.62 8.69
C VAL A 25 0.97 -8.81 9.18
N LEU A 26 0.79 -9.99 8.59
CA LEU A 26 1.56 -11.19 8.93
C LEU A 26 3.06 -10.99 8.65
N ALA A 27 3.43 -10.46 7.48
CA ALA A 27 4.82 -10.20 7.11
C ALA A 27 5.47 -9.12 8.00
N ALA A 28 4.75 -8.05 8.34
CA ALA A 28 5.24 -6.97 9.17
C ALA A 28 5.48 -7.45 10.61
N LEU A 29 4.53 -8.19 11.20
CA LEU A 29 4.68 -8.72 12.56
C LEU A 29 5.81 -9.74 12.66
N SER A 30 5.90 -10.67 11.71
CA SER A 30 7.01 -11.64 11.66
C SER A 30 8.36 -10.95 11.39
N GLY A 31 8.40 -9.96 10.49
CA GLY A 31 9.62 -9.18 10.21
C GLY A 31 10.08 -8.36 11.41
N LEU A 32 9.16 -7.70 12.13
CA LEU A 32 9.46 -6.97 13.37
C LEU A 32 10.01 -7.90 14.47
N ALA A 33 9.47 -9.12 14.58
CA ALA A 33 9.98 -10.14 15.50
C ALA A 33 11.46 -10.49 15.23
N LEU A 34 11.88 -10.45 13.96
CA LEU A 34 13.24 -10.73 13.52
C LEU A 34 14.14 -9.48 13.50
N PHE A 35 13.55 -8.28 13.52
CA PHE A 35 14.27 -7.01 13.40
C PHE A 35 14.88 -6.54 14.74
N HIS A 36 14.13 -6.60 15.83
CA HIS A 36 14.57 -6.11 17.14
C HIS A 36 14.27 -7.11 18.26
N PRO A 37 15.23 -7.46 19.14
CA PRO A 37 15.05 -8.48 20.18
C PRO A 37 13.86 -8.23 21.12
N ALA A 38 13.57 -6.97 21.44
CA ALA A 38 12.42 -6.62 22.29
C ALA A 38 11.07 -7.01 21.66
N LEU A 39 11.01 -7.18 20.35
CA LEU A 39 9.80 -7.58 19.61
C LEU A 39 9.75 -9.09 19.35
N PHE A 40 10.75 -9.86 19.80
CA PHE A 40 10.83 -11.30 19.53
C PHE A 40 9.61 -12.09 20.06
N GLY A 41 8.92 -11.59 21.08
CA GLY A 41 7.66 -12.17 21.57
C GLY A 41 6.59 -12.31 20.48
N LEU A 42 6.61 -11.48 19.44
CA LEU A 42 5.71 -11.58 18.27
C LEU A 42 5.89 -12.91 17.51
N SER A 43 7.04 -13.58 17.63
CA SER A 43 7.28 -14.89 17.02
C SER A 43 6.31 -15.97 17.52
N GLY A 44 5.73 -15.80 18.72
CA GLY A 44 4.71 -16.69 19.26
C GLY A 44 3.46 -16.79 18.37
N LEU A 45 3.12 -15.72 17.63
CA LEU A 45 1.99 -15.69 16.69
C LEU A 45 2.17 -16.65 15.51
N PHE A 46 3.41 -17.08 15.24
CA PHE A 46 3.77 -17.92 14.11
C PHE A 46 4.29 -19.30 14.56
N GLY A 47 4.14 -19.68 15.83
CA GLY A 47 4.66 -20.95 16.37
C GLY A 47 6.11 -20.89 16.85
N GLY A 48 6.64 -19.69 17.13
CA GLY A 48 7.98 -19.45 17.66
C GLY A 48 9.00 -19.05 16.59
N GLY A 49 10.25 -18.83 17.01
CA GLY A 49 11.32 -18.30 16.15
C GLY A 49 11.61 -19.17 14.91
N THR A 50 11.59 -20.49 15.07
CA THR A 50 11.83 -21.44 13.97
C THR A 50 10.81 -21.27 12.86
N TRP A 51 9.51 -21.34 13.20
CA TRP A 51 8.43 -21.19 12.23
C TRP A 51 8.33 -19.77 11.68
N THR A 52 8.56 -18.74 12.50
CA THR A 52 8.61 -17.34 12.04
C THR A 52 9.63 -17.18 10.90
N ARG A 53 10.85 -17.69 11.09
CA ARG A 53 11.92 -17.63 10.08
C ARG A 53 11.57 -18.42 8.81
N ILE A 54 10.89 -19.56 8.94
CA ILE A 54 10.48 -20.39 7.80
C ILE A 54 9.36 -19.70 7.02
N LEU A 55 8.31 -19.23 7.69
CA LEU A 55 7.08 -18.74 7.07
C LEU A 55 7.22 -17.33 6.48
N HIS A 56 7.98 -16.44 7.12
CA HIS A 56 8.12 -15.04 6.72
C HIS A 56 8.40 -14.84 5.21
N PRO A 57 9.42 -15.49 4.61
CA PRO A 57 9.70 -15.27 3.18
C PRO A 57 8.59 -15.80 2.26
N PHE A 58 7.89 -16.88 2.61
CA PHE A 58 6.74 -17.38 1.83
C PHE A 58 5.55 -16.41 1.89
N ILE A 59 5.27 -15.87 3.07
CA ILE A 59 4.25 -14.83 3.24
C ILE A 59 4.62 -13.60 2.41
N GLY A 60 5.90 -13.20 2.43
CA GLY A 60 6.43 -12.09 1.62
C GLY A 60 6.27 -12.31 0.11
N VAL A 61 6.57 -13.50 -0.40
CA VAL A 61 6.36 -13.84 -1.82
C VAL A 61 4.87 -13.83 -2.18
N ALA A 62 4.01 -14.43 -1.36
CA ALA A 62 2.57 -14.39 -1.58
C ALA A 62 2.05 -12.95 -1.61
N MET A 63 2.48 -12.12 -0.65
CA MET A 63 2.17 -10.70 -0.58
C MET A 63 2.59 -9.98 -1.87
N PHE A 64 3.81 -10.24 -2.37
CA PHE A 64 4.30 -9.64 -3.60
C PHE A 64 3.44 -10.01 -4.81
N VAL A 65 3.05 -11.28 -4.96
CA VAL A 65 2.23 -11.74 -6.09
C VAL A 65 0.86 -11.07 -6.10
N PHE A 66 0.14 -11.08 -4.96
CA PHE A 66 -1.17 -10.44 -4.87
C PHE A 66 -1.09 -8.90 -4.99
N PHE A 67 -0.03 -8.30 -4.45
CA PHE A 67 0.23 -6.86 -4.61
C PHE A 67 0.53 -6.50 -6.05
N LEU A 68 1.36 -7.27 -6.76
CA LEU A 68 1.67 -7.03 -8.17
C LEU A 68 0.40 -7.06 -9.02
N TRP A 69 -0.48 -8.04 -8.77
CA TRP A 69 -1.78 -8.11 -9.41
C TRP A 69 -2.66 -6.87 -9.12
N LEU A 70 -2.64 -6.39 -7.87
CA LEU A 70 -3.32 -5.14 -7.49
C LEU A 70 -2.73 -3.93 -8.21
N ALA A 71 -1.40 -3.86 -8.27
CA ALA A 71 -0.64 -2.78 -8.87
C ALA A 71 -0.94 -2.67 -10.37
N ILE A 72 -0.93 -3.78 -11.11
CA ILE A 72 -1.28 -3.82 -12.53
C ILE A 72 -2.70 -3.28 -12.77
N ARG A 73 -3.68 -3.71 -11.97
CA ARG A 73 -5.08 -3.26 -12.09
C ARG A 73 -5.25 -1.75 -11.84
N PHE A 74 -4.42 -1.16 -10.99
CA PHE A 74 -4.51 0.26 -10.64
C PHE A 74 -3.48 1.16 -11.31
N ALA A 75 -2.49 0.61 -12.02
CA ALA A 75 -1.40 1.37 -12.64
C ALA A 75 -1.91 2.46 -13.58
N GLY A 76 -2.94 2.16 -14.38
CA GLY A 76 -3.55 3.12 -15.31
C GLY A 76 -4.10 4.38 -14.63
N TYR A 77 -4.62 4.25 -13.41
CA TYR A 77 -5.19 5.37 -12.64
C TYR A 77 -4.15 6.14 -11.81
N ASN A 78 -2.93 5.61 -11.67
CA ASN A 78 -1.88 6.15 -10.81
C ASN A 78 -0.72 6.82 -11.57
N ARG A 79 -0.94 7.15 -12.85
CA ARG A 79 0.01 7.95 -13.63
C ARG A 79 0.08 9.37 -13.03
N ILE A 80 1.29 9.89 -12.84
CA ILE A 80 1.49 11.26 -12.34
C ILE A 80 1.24 12.25 -13.47
N GLU A 81 0.31 13.16 -13.25
CA GLU A 81 -0.12 14.19 -14.19
C GLU A 81 0.35 15.58 -13.74
N ALA A 82 0.21 16.60 -14.61
CA ALA A 82 0.60 17.98 -14.29
C ALA A 82 -0.15 18.52 -13.04
N ARG A 83 -1.44 18.21 -12.93
CA ARG A 83 -2.28 18.56 -11.76
C ARG A 83 -1.77 17.95 -10.44
N ASP A 84 -1.17 16.77 -10.49
CA ASP A 84 -0.63 16.11 -9.29
C ASP A 84 0.62 16.84 -8.79
N ARG A 85 1.46 17.34 -9.70
CA ARG A 85 2.64 18.14 -9.34
C ARG A 85 2.23 19.47 -8.69
N GLN A 86 1.17 20.10 -9.18
CA GLN A 86 0.61 21.29 -8.55
C GLN A 86 0.07 20.96 -7.14
N TRP A 87 -0.70 19.87 -7.01
CA TRP A 87 -1.23 19.42 -5.72
C TRP A 87 -0.11 19.22 -4.68
N LEU A 88 1.00 18.59 -5.08
CA LEU A 88 2.15 18.36 -4.19
C LEU A 88 2.84 19.67 -3.74
N ARG A 89 2.85 20.71 -4.58
CA ARG A 89 3.38 22.03 -4.20
C ARG A 89 2.49 22.76 -3.18
N GLN A 90 1.23 22.37 -3.07
CA GLN A 90 0.23 22.97 -2.19
C GLN A 90 -0.08 22.09 -0.96
N ILE A 91 0.89 21.28 -0.50
CA ILE A 91 0.66 20.34 0.60
C ILE A 91 0.20 21.01 1.90
N ASN A 92 0.61 22.27 2.14
CA ASN A 92 0.12 23.05 3.27
C ASN A 92 -1.39 23.28 3.19
N ASP A 93 -1.94 23.59 2.01
CA ASP A 93 -3.38 23.75 1.85
C ASP A 93 -4.14 22.43 2.01
N VAL A 94 -3.53 21.30 1.62
CA VAL A 94 -4.09 19.94 1.85
C VAL A 94 -4.23 19.66 3.34
N VAL A 95 -3.15 19.87 4.12
CA VAL A 95 -3.14 19.56 5.56
C VAL A 95 -4.10 20.46 6.35
N HIS A 96 -4.34 21.69 5.89
CA HIS A 96 -5.29 22.62 6.48
C HIS A 96 -6.72 22.51 5.91
N ASN A 97 -7.03 21.46 5.12
CA ASN A 97 -8.34 21.23 4.50
C ASN A 97 -8.86 22.39 3.62
N ARG A 98 -7.97 23.14 2.98
CA ARG A 98 -8.29 24.23 2.04
C ARG A 98 -8.46 23.68 0.62
N GLU A 99 -9.40 22.75 0.48
CA GLU A 99 -9.63 21.99 -0.76
C GLU A 99 -10.00 22.89 -1.95
N GLU A 100 -10.57 24.07 -1.71
CA GLU A 100 -10.93 25.07 -2.72
C GLU A 100 -9.73 25.67 -3.47
N LYS A 101 -8.52 25.58 -2.90
CA LYS A 101 -7.28 26.09 -3.51
C LYS A 101 -6.53 25.03 -4.31
N LEU A 102 -6.99 23.78 -4.26
CA LEU A 102 -6.31 22.64 -4.86
C LEU A 102 -6.77 22.41 -6.30
N PRO A 103 -5.88 21.87 -7.17
CA PRO A 103 -6.29 21.44 -8.49
C PRO A 103 -7.28 20.29 -8.40
N GLU A 104 -8.09 20.14 -9.44
CA GLU A 104 -9.14 19.12 -9.49
C GLU A 104 -8.56 17.70 -9.39
N VAL A 105 -9.07 16.94 -8.45
CA VAL A 105 -8.59 15.58 -8.17
C VAL A 105 -9.30 14.56 -9.08
N GLY A 106 -8.51 13.73 -9.75
CA GLY A 106 -8.96 12.57 -10.53
C GLY A 106 -9.42 11.40 -9.66
N ARG A 107 -9.33 10.16 -10.16
CA ARG A 107 -9.75 8.98 -9.39
C ARG A 107 -8.95 8.83 -8.09
N TYR A 108 -7.67 9.19 -8.13
CA TYR A 108 -6.76 9.26 -6.99
C TYR A 108 -6.12 10.65 -6.93
N ASN A 109 -5.88 11.15 -5.72
CA ASN A 109 -5.10 12.38 -5.50
C ASN A 109 -3.59 12.10 -5.59
N ALA A 110 -2.78 13.16 -5.65
CA ALA A 110 -1.34 13.02 -5.80
C ALA A 110 -0.69 12.26 -4.63
N GLY A 111 -1.16 12.45 -3.40
CA GLY A 111 -0.67 11.69 -2.23
C GLY A 111 -0.90 10.18 -2.37
N GLN A 112 -2.09 9.77 -2.82
CA GLN A 112 -2.41 8.36 -3.10
C GLN A 112 -1.53 7.79 -4.22
N LYS A 113 -1.26 8.59 -5.27
CA LYS A 113 -0.37 8.18 -6.37
C LYS A 113 1.09 8.05 -5.92
N VAL A 114 1.59 8.99 -5.11
CA VAL A 114 2.93 8.91 -4.52
C VAL A 114 3.04 7.66 -3.65
N LEU A 115 2.06 7.42 -2.78
CA LEU A 115 2.00 6.21 -1.98
C LEU A 115 2.06 4.96 -2.87
N PHE A 116 1.25 4.87 -3.92
CA PHE A 116 1.26 3.74 -4.86
C PHE A 116 2.67 3.43 -5.41
N TRP A 117 3.41 4.45 -5.84
CA TRP A 117 4.78 4.26 -6.36
C TRP A 117 5.80 3.91 -5.26
N VAL A 118 5.68 4.49 -4.06
CA VAL A 118 6.50 4.11 -2.91
C VAL A 118 6.29 2.65 -2.52
N LEU A 119 5.03 2.18 -2.53
CA LEU A 119 4.70 0.79 -2.26
C LEU A 119 5.31 -0.14 -3.32
N ILE A 120 5.21 0.19 -4.62
CA ILE A 120 5.84 -0.61 -5.69
C ILE A 120 7.35 -0.72 -5.48
N LEU A 121 8.03 0.41 -5.28
CA LEU A 121 9.48 0.41 -5.11
C LEU A 121 9.89 -0.40 -3.87
N SER A 122 9.20 -0.20 -2.75
CA SER A 122 9.46 -0.94 -1.51
C SER A 122 9.25 -2.44 -1.70
N MET A 123 8.18 -2.86 -2.38
CA MET A 123 7.88 -4.27 -2.66
C MET A 123 8.94 -4.92 -3.55
N LEU A 124 9.44 -4.20 -4.56
CA LEU A 124 10.53 -4.68 -5.42
C LEU A 124 11.83 -4.84 -4.63
N VAL A 125 12.20 -3.84 -3.83
CA VAL A 125 13.41 -3.91 -2.99
C VAL A 125 13.29 -5.05 -1.99
N LEU A 126 12.14 -5.22 -1.33
CA LEU A 126 11.89 -6.30 -0.38
C LEU A 126 11.99 -7.68 -1.04
N LEU A 127 11.39 -7.88 -2.22
CA LEU A 127 11.47 -9.15 -2.93
C LEU A 127 12.92 -9.48 -3.30
N LEU A 128 13.61 -8.56 -3.97
CA LEU A 128 14.97 -8.79 -4.48
C LEU A 128 15.96 -9.02 -3.35
N SER A 129 15.94 -8.15 -2.33
CA SER A 129 16.79 -8.32 -1.15
C SER A 129 16.42 -9.55 -0.32
N GLY A 130 15.12 -9.87 -0.23
CA GLY A 130 14.58 -11.03 0.48
C GLY A 130 15.07 -12.34 -0.15
N ILE A 131 15.07 -12.44 -1.47
CA ILE A 131 15.65 -13.58 -2.21
C ILE A 131 17.13 -13.71 -1.88
N VAL A 132 17.90 -12.62 -1.94
CA VAL A 132 19.35 -12.66 -1.64
C VAL A 132 19.64 -13.18 -0.23
N ILE A 133 18.87 -12.77 0.77
CA ILE A 133 19.07 -13.18 2.17
C ILE A 133 18.34 -14.46 2.56
N TRP A 134 17.64 -15.11 1.62
CA TRP A 134 16.91 -16.34 1.90
C TRP A 134 17.87 -17.52 2.03
N ARG A 135 18.16 -17.86 3.29
CA ARG A 135 19.24 -18.79 3.64
C ARG A 135 19.17 -20.16 2.97
N GLU A 136 18.01 -20.80 3.06
CA GLU A 136 17.83 -22.19 2.64
C GLU A 136 17.98 -22.38 1.12
N TYR A 137 17.46 -21.46 0.32
CA TYR A 137 17.31 -21.69 -1.11
C TYR A 137 18.26 -20.86 -1.98
N PHE A 138 18.61 -19.64 -1.57
CA PHE A 138 19.21 -18.67 -2.49
C PHE A 138 20.50 -18.01 -1.98
N SER A 139 20.68 -17.89 -0.67
CA SER A 139 21.81 -17.11 -0.11
C SER A 139 23.20 -17.64 -0.49
N SER A 140 23.32 -18.94 -0.76
CA SER A 140 24.57 -19.60 -1.14
C SER A 140 25.11 -19.13 -2.50
N PHE A 141 24.26 -18.56 -3.35
CA PHE A 141 24.66 -18.00 -4.64
C PHE A 141 25.27 -16.60 -4.53
N PHE A 142 25.25 -15.97 -3.35
CA PHE A 142 25.67 -14.59 -3.16
C PHE A 142 26.85 -14.45 -2.19
N GLY A 143 27.77 -13.55 -2.51
CA GLY A 143 28.89 -13.21 -1.62
C GLY A 143 28.46 -12.45 -0.37
N ILE A 144 29.31 -12.47 0.66
CA ILE A 144 29.02 -11.83 1.97
C ILE A 144 28.70 -10.34 1.88
N VAL A 145 29.32 -9.62 0.94
CA VAL A 145 29.06 -8.19 0.72
C VAL A 145 27.62 -7.97 0.24
N SER A 146 27.16 -8.78 -0.72
CA SER A 146 25.78 -8.72 -1.22
C SER A 146 24.76 -9.07 -0.14
N LEU A 147 25.04 -10.09 0.69
CA LEU A 147 24.17 -10.47 1.80
C LEU A 147 23.98 -9.32 2.80
N ARG A 148 25.07 -8.62 3.17
CA ARG A 148 25.02 -7.49 4.11
C ARG A 148 24.21 -6.33 3.56
N TRP A 149 24.45 -5.95 2.30
CA TRP A 149 23.68 -4.88 1.64
C TRP A 149 22.21 -5.27 1.49
N ALA A 150 21.92 -6.51 1.12
CA ALA A 150 20.55 -6.98 1.01
C ALA A 150 19.84 -6.95 2.36
N SER A 151 20.48 -7.38 3.47
CA SER A 151 19.88 -7.26 4.80
C SER A 151 19.55 -5.81 5.18
N LEU A 152 20.46 -4.87 4.91
CA LEU A 152 20.24 -3.44 5.18
C LEU A 152 19.09 -2.88 4.33
N LEU A 153 19.11 -3.14 3.03
CA LEU A 153 18.08 -2.67 2.10
C LEU A 153 16.71 -3.28 2.42
N HIS A 154 16.66 -4.55 2.81
CA HIS A 154 15.43 -5.22 3.22
C HIS A 154 14.83 -4.55 4.45
N ALA A 155 15.63 -4.32 5.48
CA ALA A 155 15.20 -3.64 6.70
C ALA A 155 14.74 -2.20 6.43
N ALA A 156 15.49 -1.45 5.62
CA ALA A 156 15.14 -0.07 5.27
C ALA A 156 13.83 0.00 4.46
N ALA A 157 13.67 -0.87 3.46
CA ALA A 157 12.44 -0.94 2.66
C ALA A 157 11.23 -1.40 3.49
N ALA A 158 11.43 -2.35 4.42
CA ALA A 158 10.38 -2.77 5.35
C ALA A 158 9.92 -1.60 6.24
N PHE A 159 10.85 -0.82 6.78
CA PHE A 159 10.53 0.38 7.57
C PHE A 159 9.72 1.39 6.75
N VAL A 160 10.18 1.74 5.54
CA VAL A 160 9.46 2.66 4.64
C VAL A 160 8.07 2.14 4.31
N LEU A 161 7.94 0.84 4.01
CA LEU A 161 6.66 0.20 3.72
C LEU A 161 5.71 0.28 4.92
N ILE A 162 6.18 -0.06 6.12
CA ILE A 162 5.37 -0.04 7.35
C ILE A 162 4.85 1.37 7.64
N VAL A 163 5.73 2.37 7.60
CA VAL A 163 5.34 3.79 7.80
C VAL A 163 4.33 4.22 6.73
N SER A 164 4.55 3.84 5.47
CA SER A 164 3.64 4.16 4.37
C SER A 164 2.25 3.57 4.56
N ILE A 165 2.15 2.33 5.05
CA ILE A 165 0.87 1.68 5.35
C ILE A 165 0.19 2.31 6.57
N ILE A 166 0.92 2.72 7.60
CA ILE A 166 0.35 3.48 8.74
C ILE A 166 -0.30 4.78 8.23
N VAL A 167 0.41 5.54 7.41
CA VAL A 167 -0.11 6.78 6.79
C VAL A 167 -1.33 6.48 5.89
N HIS A 168 -1.28 5.40 5.12
CA HIS A 168 -2.39 4.95 4.27
C HIS A 168 -3.66 4.68 5.07
N ILE A 169 -3.56 3.91 6.16
CA ILE A 169 -4.67 3.56 7.05
C ILE A 169 -5.19 4.84 7.73
N TYR A 170 -4.30 5.68 8.25
CA TYR A 170 -4.67 6.95 8.85
C TYR A 170 -5.48 7.83 7.88
N ALA A 171 -5.00 7.99 6.65
CA ALA A 171 -5.70 8.79 5.62
C ALA A 171 -7.09 8.22 5.29
N ALA A 172 -7.24 6.89 5.25
CA ALA A 172 -8.52 6.23 5.02
C ALA A 172 -9.54 6.49 6.17
N ILE A 173 -9.06 6.63 7.40
CA ILE A 173 -9.88 6.95 8.59
C ILE A 173 -10.19 8.46 8.67
N TRP A 174 -9.22 9.29 8.31
CA TRP A 174 -9.32 10.76 8.35
C TRP A 174 -10.33 11.28 7.34
N ILE A 175 -10.26 10.81 6.09
CA ILE A 175 -11.20 11.16 5.02
C ILE A 175 -12.48 10.33 5.20
N LYS A 176 -13.43 10.86 5.98
CA LYS A 176 -14.70 10.21 6.31
C LYS A 176 -15.43 9.72 5.06
N GLY A 177 -15.94 8.48 5.10
CA GLY A 177 -16.57 7.80 3.97
C GLY A 177 -15.62 6.97 3.11
N SER A 178 -14.30 7.16 3.21
CA SER A 178 -13.32 6.40 2.40
C SER A 178 -13.27 4.91 2.78
N MET A 179 -13.39 4.57 4.07
CA MET A 179 -13.41 3.17 4.52
C MET A 179 -14.55 2.36 3.87
N GLY A 180 -15.71 2.98 3.65
CA GLY A 180 -16.85 2.34 2.99
C GLY A 180 -16.53 1.86 1.58
N SER A 181 -15.62 2.54 0.87
CA SER A 181 -15.17 2.12 -0.45
C SER A 181 -14.45 0.77 -0.44
N MET A 182 -13.69 0.46 0.61
CA MET A 182 -12.95 -0.81 0.71
C MET A 182 -13.73 -1.92 1.39
N LEU A 183 -14.69 -1.57 2.25
CA LEU A 183 -15.58 -2.55 2.89
C LEU A 183 -16.73 -2.96 1.98
N TYR A 184 -17.43 -1.98 1.39
CA TYR A 184 -18.67 -2.18 0.64
C TYR A 184 -18.53 -1.93 -0.87
N GLY A 185 -17.49 -1.20 -1.29
CA GLY A 185 -17.23 -0.87 -2.71
C GLY A 185 -17.80 0.44 -3.19
N THR A 186 -18.68 1.04 -2.42
CA THR A 186 -19.39 2.24 -2.82
C THR A 186 -18.93 3.46 -2.02
N VAL A 187 -19.12 4.63 -2.63
CA VAL A 187 -18.98 5.93 -1.97
C VAL A 187 -20.20 6.79 -2.32
N SER A 188 -20.55 7.73 -1.45
CA SER A 188 -21.62 8.68 -1.77
C SER A 188 -21.20 9.61 -2.91
N ARG A 189 -22.17 10.06 -3.71
CA ARG A 189 -21.93 11.08 -4.75
C ARG A 189 -21.37 12.38 -4.17
N ALA A 190 -21.81 12.78 -2.97
CA ALA A 190 -21.30 13.96 -2.28
C ALA A 190 -19.81 13.83 -1.94
N TRP A 191 -19.39 12.65 -1.44
CA TRP A 191 -17.99 12.35 -1.18
C TRP A 191 -17.15 12.43 -2.46
N ALA A 192 -17.66 11.84 -3.56
CA ALA A 192 -16.98 11.86 -4.84
C ALA A 192 -16.83 13.28 -5.41
N ARG A 193 -17.89 14.10 -5.32
CA ARG A 193 -17.86 15.50 -5.74
C ARG A 193 -16.86 16.33 -4.94
N LYS A 194 -16.77 16.10 -3.63
CA LYS A 194 -15.87 16.84 -2.75
C LYS A 194 -14.41 16.46 -2.95
N HIS A 195 -14.09 15.17 -2.80
CA HIS A 195 -12.69 14.72 -2.74
C HIS A 195 -12.11 14.31 -4.11
N HIS A 196 -12.96 14.07 -5.11
CA HIS A 196 -12.56 13.57 -6.43
C HIS A 196 -13.39 14.21 -7.57
N PRO A 197 -13.45 15.56 -7.67
CA PRO A 197 -14.36 16.27 -8.57
C PRO A 197 -14.18 15.90 -10.05
N ALA A 198 -12.94 15.71 -10.53
CA ALA A 198 -12.71 15.36 -11.93
C ALA A 198 -13.21 13.95 -12.26
N TRP A 199 -13.01 13.00 -11.33
CA TRP A 199 -13.54 11.63 -11.47
C TRP A 199 -15.07 11.60 -11.40
N TYR A 200 -15.67 12.40 -10.52
CA TYR A 200 -17.12 12.50 -10.40
C TYR A 200 -17.77 12.98 -11.71
N ARG A 201 -17.19 13.99 -12.37
CA ARG A 201 -17.67 14.47 -13.68
C ARG A 201 -17.52 13.41 -14.76
N GLU A 202 -16.40 12.70 -14.80
CA GLU A 202 -16.17 11.62 -15.77
C GLU A 202 -17.24 10.52 -15.66
N ILE A 203 -17.62 10.12 -14.44
CA ILE A 203 -18.69 9.13 -14.24
C ILE A 203 -20.05 9.66 -14.69
N ASN A 204 -20.36 10.92 -14.41
CA ASN A 204 -21.64 11.52 -14.79
C ASN A 204 -21.77 11.76 -16.31
N GLN A 205 -20.67 11.93 -17.04
CA GLN A 205 -20.67 12.06 -18.50
C GLN A 205 -20.78 10.73 -19.24
N ARG A 206 -20.49 9.61 -18.56
CA ARG A 206 -20.58 8.25 -19.12
C ARG A 206 -21.95 7.59 -18.91
N LYS A 207 -22.88 8.27 -18.23
CA LYS A 207 -24.28 7.87 -18.07
C LYS A 207 -25.15 8.59 -19.09
#